data_AF-C6L942-F1
#
_entry.id   AF-C6L942-F1
#
_cell.length_a   1.000
_cell.length_b   1.000
_cell.length_c   1.000
_cell.angle_alpha   90.00
_cell.angle_beta   90.00
_cell.angle_gamma   90.00
#
_symmetry.space_group_name_H-M   'P 1'
#
loop_
_entity.id
_entity.type
_entity.pdbx_description
1 polymer ?
#
loop_
_entity_poly.entity_id
_entity_poly.type
_entity_poly.pdbx_seq_one_letter_code
_entity_poly.pdbx_strand_id
1 'polypeptide(L)'
;MIPKWAFGFWMSKMSYQSRDEVETVVKRAARFGMSMDVIHIDGWQTSGTDGLLEFDEERFPKPADMIAQLNENGVQLSLWMYPYILQYIGTDNKTVNPEFEKLERLGYLVKNADGSPCVFALSEGEGDVKGMVTGAVDFTNPDAAEYTKQKIRRLMELGVGVIKTDFSEEIPETAVFSDGTTGKETHNKYPLLYAKTIYEASKEVKEAQHKRAMLWGRSGYAGSQNYPANWAGDSSTHKNNLAAILRGGLSIGISGVSFWGFDIGGFYNCDYEGNRTKPTDEEYVRSAQMGLLSPLSRSHGQATPREPWEYSAEAQAAFLKINKFRYRLFPYLYSIACETCRTGVPMMRAMLLEFPEDLSARDVSTQYMLGDALLVAPVFDQQTQHVYLPAGSWINLNTGGRISGALWTCESCPLDELPLYFRENTVLPLLNNAGMHSPETFFEDFTICLNLVSEIHTTLYTDIARDTGINQDSAVEPNASVNADSAVEPDASVNADSAAPDARVNVDAAVEPNTSVNADSAAPDARDNVDSAAQTADGTAYTLDARLCGTTAVIETKLPCTGFVLYTPETLTEVIVNGKSFQPVSEGDACRITL
;
A
#
# COMPACT_ATOMS: atom_id res chain seq x y z
N MET A 1 -0.97 9.49 -3.95
CA MET A 1 -0.93 9.37 -2.48
C MET A 1 -2.29 8.92 -1.94
N ILE A 2 -2.31 8.20 -0.81
CA ILE A 2 -3.52 7.74 -0.09
C ILE A 2 -3.68 8.42 1.29
N PRO A 3 -4.85 8.32 1.96
CA PRO A 3 -5.04 8.86 3.32
C PRO A 3 -4.10 8.26 4.37
N LYS A 4 -3.77 9.02 5.42
CA LYS A 4 -2.91 8.57 6.54
C LYS A 4 -3.46 7.33 7.26
N TRP A 5 -4.75 7.34 7.60
CA TRP A 5 -5.43 6.22 8.28
C TRP A 5 -5.35 4.90 7.49
N ALA A 6 -5.11 4.94 6.18
CA ALA A 6 -5.00 3.74 5.35
C ALA A 6 -3.80 2.87 5.75
N PHE A 7 -2.71 3.48 6.24
CA PHE A 7 -1.54 2.76 6.73
C PHE A 7 -1.77 2.14 8.11
N GLY A 8 -2.87 2.46 8.77
CA GLY A 8 -3.31 1.81 9.99
C GLY A 8 -3.65 0.33 9.80
N PHE A 9 -4.12 -0.28 10.87
CA PHE A 9 -4.62 -1.66 10.84
C PHE A 9 -6.12 -1.69 10.56
N TRP A 10 -6.53 -2.53 9.61
CA TRP A 10 -7.91 -2.69 9.18
C TRP A 10 -8.48 -3.98 9.76
N MET A 11 -9.51 -3.84 10.59
CA MET A 11 -10.25 -4.99 11.11
C MET A 11 -11.35 -5.39 10.14
N SER A 12 -11.27 -6.61 9.64
CA SER A 12 -12.27 -7.18 8.76
C SER A 12 -12.45 -8.68 9.01
N LYS A 13 -13.66 -9.12 8.66
CA LYS A 13 -14.03 -10.48 8.30
C LYS A 13 -15.10 -10.34 7.20
N MET A 14 -15.53 -11.45 6.59
CA MET A 14 -16.52 -11.43 5.50
C MET A 14 -17.67 -10.45 5.82
N SER A 15 -18.35 -10.58 6.96
CA SER A 15 -19.16 -9.45 7.42
C SER A 15 -19.40 -9.45 8.92
N TYR A 16 -19.39 -8.26 9.50
CA TYR A 16 -20.17 -7.95 10.69
C TYR A 16 -21.63 -7.76 10.25
N GLN A 17 -22.58 -8.36 10.95
CA GLN A 17 -23.95 -8.53 10.49
C GLN A 17 -24.88 -7.39 10.87
N SER A 18 -24.47 -6.54 11.83
CA SER A 18 -25.28 -5.43 12.31
C SER A 18 -24.45 -4.27 12.83
N ARG A 19 -25.08 -3.10 13.00
CA ARG A 19 -24.48 -1.92 13.66
C ARG A 19 -23.95 -2.24 15.06
N ASP A 20 -24.71 -2.98 15.86
CA ASP A 20 -24.33 -3.31 17.23
C ASP A 20 -23.05 -4.17 17.28
N GLU A 21 -22.90 -5.12 16.34
CA GLU A 21 -21.70 -5.93 16.23
C GLU A 21 -20.48 -5.07 15.85
N VAL A 22 -20.63 -4.19 14.85
CA VAL A 22 -19.59 -3.24 14.42
C VAL A 22 -19.11 -2.39 15.60
N GLU A 23 -20.02 -1.73 16.30
CA GLU A 23 -19.68 -0.89 17.46
C GLU A 23 -19.04 -1.70 18.59
N THR A 24 -19.50 -2.93 18.83
CA THR A 24 -18.96 -3.82 19.86
C THR A 24 -17.52 -4.21 19.56
N VAL A 25 -17.20 -4.50 18.30
CA VAL A 25 -15.84 -4.85 17.85
C VAL A 25 -14.90 -3.66 18.04
N VAL A 26 -15.30 -2.45 17.64
CA VAL A 26 -14.51 -1.23 17.86
C VAL A 26 -14.26 -0.99 19.36
N LYS A 27 -15.30 -1.09 20.20
CA LYS A 27 -15.17 -0.95 21.66
C LYS A 27 -14.30 -2.04 22.28
N ARG A 28 -14.29 -3.26 21.72
CA ARG A 28 -13.43 -4.36 22.18
C ARG A 28 -11.98 -4.15 21.75
N ALA A 29 -11.73 -3.65 20.54
CA ALA A 29 -10.41 -3.28 20.05
C ALA A 29 -9.72 -2.27 20.96
N ALA A 30 -10.44 -1.20 21.34
CA ALA A 30 -9.94 -0.20 22.27
C ALA A 30 -9.59 -0.79 23.64
N ARG A 31 -10.47 -1.61 24.22
CA ARG A 31 -10.22 -2.28 25.52
C ARG A 31 -9.08 -3.30 25.47
N PHE A 32 -8.90 -3.95 24.33
CA PHE A 32 -7.81 -4.90 24.08
C PHE A 32 -6.46 -4.19 23.84
N GLY A 33 -6.46 -2.87 23.64
CA GLY A 33 -5.26 -2.09 23.36
C GLY A 33 -4.72 -2.27 21.94
N MET A 34 -5.52 -2.81 21.02
CA MET A 34 -5.15 -2.95 19.61
C MET A 34 -5.36 -1.63 18.89
N SER A 35 -4.29 -1.08 18.31
CA SER A 35 -4.39 0.08 17.45
C SER A 35 -5.06 -0.31 16.14
N MET A 36 -6.06 0.47 15.70
CA MET A 36 -6.90 0.18 14.53
C MET A 36 -7.45 1.48 13.93
N ASP A 37 -7.53 1.56 12.60
CA ASP A 37 -8.01 2.74 11.88
C ASP A 37 -9.21 2.47 10.97
N VAL A 38 -9.48 1.21 10.62
CA VAL A 38 -10.56 0.86 9.67
C VAL A 38 -11.34 -0.35 10.16
N ILE A 39 -12.67 -0.30 10.00
CA ILE A 39 -13.55 -1.46 10.12
C ILE A 39 -14.28 -1.70 8.80
N HIS A 40 -14.43 -2.96 8.40
CA HIS A 40 -14.99 -3.33 7.10
C HIS A 40 -16.26 -4.18 7.21
N ILE A 41 -17.19 -4.01 6.27
CA ILE A 41 -18.44 -4.76 6.15
C ILE A 41 -18.64 -5.20 4.68
N ASP A 42 -18.65 -6.52 4.37
CA ASP A 42 -19.06 -6.95 3.02
C ASP A 42 -20.58 -6.87 2.85
N GLY A 43 -21.32 -7.52 3.75
CA GLY A 43 -22.76 -7.68 3.67
C GLY A 43 -23.52 -6.51 4.28
N TRP A 44 -23.34 -5.29 3.77
CA TRP A 44 -24.00 -4.08 4.31
C TRP A 44 -25.31 -3.71 3.60
N GLN A 45 -25.53 -4.24 2.40
CA GLN A 45 -26.73 -4.03 1.60
C GLN A 45 -27.81 -5.05 1.95
N THR A 46 -29.06 -4.72 1.66
CA THR A 46 -30.18 -5.63 1.89
C THR A 46 -30.16 -6.76 0.87
N SER A 47 -30.29 -8.00 1.34
CA SER A 47 -30.30 -9.19 0.48
C SER A 47 -31.46 -9.15 -0.51
N GLY A 48 -31.14 -9.13 -1.82
CA GLY A 48 -32.12 -9.26 -2.90
C GLY A 48 -32.90 -7.99 -3.26
N THR A 49 -32.27 -6.81 -3.25
CA THR A 49 -33.02 -5.53 -3.32
C THR A 49 -33.07 -4.77 -4.63
N ASP A 50 -34.12 -3.94 -4.70
CA ASP A 50 -34.53 -2.95 -5.71
C ASP A 50 -33.60 -1.73 -5.84
N GLY A 51 -32.45 -1.72 -5.15
CA GLY A 51 -31.58 -0.54 -5.03
C GLY A 51 -30.10 -0.90 -4.91
N LEU A 52 -29.32 -0.60 -5.95
CA LEU A 52 -27.86 -0.74 -5.95
C LEU A 52 -27.23 0.22 -4.93
N LEU A 53 -26.36 -0.29 -4.05
CA LEU A 53 -25.55 0.48 -3.08
C LEU A 53 -26.36 1.24 -2.03
N GLU A 54 -27.34 0.58 -1.43
CA GLU A 54 -28.13 1.13 -0.32
C GLU A 54 -27.95 0.31 0.96
N PHE A 55 -27.93 1.00 2.11
CA PHE A 55 -27.78 0.34 3.40
C PHE A 55 -29.04 -0.47 3.75
N ASP A 56 -28.82 -1.65 4.30
CA ASP A 56 -29.84 -2.38 5.05
C ASP A 56 -30.10 -1.68 6.39
N GLU A 57 -31.08 -0.77 6.43
CA GLU A 57 -31.38 -0.01 7.64
C GLU A 57 -32.04 -0.84 8.75
N GLU A 58 -32.47 -2.08 8.49
CA GLU A 58 -32.90 -2.99 9.56
C GLU A 58 -31.69 -3.49 10.35
N ARG A 59 -30.60 -3.84 9.66
CA ARG A 59 -29.35 -4.32 10.28
C ARG A 59 -28.42 -3.18 10.70
N PHE A 60 -28.42 -2.09 9.96
CA PHE A 60 -27.59 -0.90 10.16
C PHE A 60 -28.45 0.36 10.30
N PRO A 61 -29.31 0.45 11.34
CA PRO A 61 -30.21 1.59 11.50
C PRO A 61 -29.44 2.90 11.67
N LYS A 62 -29.93 3.95 11.00
CA LYS A 62 -29.32 5.29 11.00
C LYS A 62 -27.83 5.25 10.61
N PRO A 63 -27.50 4.82 9.38
CA PRO A 63 -26.12 4.61 8.96
C PRO A 63 -25.27 5.88 9.05
N ALA A 64 -25.84 7.06 8.81
CA ALA A 64 -25.15 8.34 8.99
C ALA A 64 -24.64 8.53 10.43
N ASP A 65 -25.47 8.26 11.44
CA ASP A 65 -25.08 8.36 12.86
C ASP A 65 -24.00 7.34 13.22
N MET A 66 -24.09 6.12 12.67
CA MET A 66 -23.08 5.08 12.89
C MET A 66 -21.73 5.51 12.32
N ILE A 67 -21.69 5.99 11.08
CA ILE A 67 -20.48 6.43 10.40
C ILE A 67 -19.85 7.63 11.11
N ALA A 68 -20.66 8.61 11.54
CA ALA A 68 -20.19 9.74 12.31
C ALA A 68 -19.51 9.31 13.62
N GLN A 69 -20.13 8.40 14.37
CA GLN A 69 -19.55 7.87 15.62
C GLN A 69 -18.27 7.08 15.38
N LEU A 70 -18.17 6.30 14.30
CA LEU A 70 -16.93 5.61 13.93
C LEU A 70 -15.81 6.63 13.66
N ASN A 71 -16.10 7.64 12.84
CA ASN A 71 -15.15 8.70 12.49
C ASN A 71 -14.70 9.51 13.71
N GLU A 72 -15.60 9.84 14.63
CA GLU A 72 -15.27 10.51 15.91
C GLU A 72 -14.34 9.68 16.80
N ASN A 73 -14.39 8.34 16.67
CA ASN A 73 -13.51 7.41 17.36
C ASN A 73 -12.24 7.06 16.55
N GLY A 74 -11.92 7.82 15.49
CA GLY A 74 -10.72 7.58 14.68
C GLY A 74 -10.79 6.33 13.80
N VAL A 75 -11.99 5.79 13.54
CA VAL A 75 -12.18 4.57 12.73
C VAL A 75 -12.97 4.89 11.47
N GLN A 76 -12.39 4.60 10.32
CA GLN A 76 -13.04 4.74 9.02
C GLN A 76 -13.86 3.49 8.69
N LEU A 77 -15.00 3.69 8.03
CA LEU A 77 -15.82 2.59 7.50
C LEU A 77 -15.38 2.21 6.08
N SER A 78 -15.15 0.92 5.87
CA SER A 78 -14.93 0.30 4.56
C SER A 78 -16.15 -0.54 4.15
N LEU A 79 -16.64 -0.34 2.93
CA LEU A 79 -17.81 -1.07 2.41
C LEU A 79 -17.47 -1.83 1.14
N TRP A 80 -17.96 -3.05 1.01
CA TRP A 80 -17.77 -3.87 -0.18
C TRP A 80 -18.70 -3.52 -1.33
N MET A 81 -18.20 -3.69 -2.54
CA MET A 81 -18.95 -3.59 -3.78
C MET A 81 -18.35 -4.54 -4.82
N TYR A 82 -19.18 -5.00 -5.73
CA TYR A 82 -18.79 -5.71 -6.94
C TYR A 82 -19.55 -5.12 -8.13
N PRO A 83 -19.05 -5.28 -9.37
CA PRO A 83 -19.57 -4.57 -10.54
C PRO A 83 -20.69 -5.32 -11.28
N TYR A 84 -21.30 -6.30 -10.63
CA TYR A 84 -22.31 -7.17 -11.23
C TYR A 84 -23.65 -7.03 -10.53
N ILE A 85 -24.71 -7.38 -11.25
CA ILE A 85 -26.09 -7.30 -10.78
C ILE A 85 -26.76 -8.65 -11.06
N LEU A 86 -27.18 -9.31 -9.98
CA LEU A 86 -27.90 -10.58 -10.08
C LEU A 86 -29.18 -10.40 -10.88
N GLN A 87 -29.41 -11.28 -11.86
CA GLN A 87 -30.62 -11.28 -12.67
C GLN A 87 -31.86 -11.68 -11.86
N TYR A 88 -31.68 -12.57 -10.88
CA TYR A 88 -32.76 -13.08 -10.03
C TYR A 88 -32.46 -12.83 -8.56
N ILE A 89 -33.52 -12.62 -7.79
CA ILE A 89 -33.48 -12.55 -6.33
C ILE A 89 -33.50 -13.98 -5.78
N GLY A 90 -32.54 -14.31 -4.93
CA GLY A 90 -32.42 -15.64 -4.33
C GLY A 90 -31.95 -16.71 -5.32
N THR A 91 -31.90 -17.96 -4.87
CA THR A 91 -31.28 -19.07 -5.61
C THR A 91 -32.26 -19.90 -6.43
N ASP A 92 -33.56 -19.59 -6.40
CA ASP A 92 -34.59 -20.35 -7.13
C ASP A 92 -34.80 -19.88 -8.58
N ASN A 93 -34.14 -18.78 -8.98
CA ASN A 93 -34.19 -18.15 -10.29
C ASN A 93 -35.62 -17.82 -10.77
N LYS A 94 -36.55 -17.47 -9.86
CA LYS A 94 -37.95 -17.17 -10.22
C LYS A 94 -38.30 -15.70 -10.23
N THR A 95 -37.78 -14.94 -9.27
CA THR A 95 -38.10 -13.52 -9.13
C THR A 95 -37.01 -12.70 -9.77
N VAL A 96 -37.31 -11.99 -10.85
CA VAL A 96 -36.33 -11.10 -11.50
C VAL A 96 -35.99 -9.95 -10.56
N ASN A 97 -34.71 -9.59 -10.48
CA ASN A 97 -34.25 -8.46 -9.71
C ASN A 97 -34.68 -7.14 -10.38
N PRO A 98 -35.47 -6.27 -9.71
CA PRO A 98 -35.95 -5.03 -10.32
C PRO A 98 -34.83 -4.06 -10.70
N GLU A 99 -33.68 -4.08 -10.02
CA GLU A 99 -32.53 -3.26 -10.40
C GLU A 99 -31.87 -3.80 -11.67
N PHE A 100 -31.83 -5.13 -11.88
CA PHE A 100 -31.38 -5.71 -13.15
C PHE A 100 -32.26 -5.24 -14.30
N GLU A 101 -33.58 -5.36 -14.18
CA GLU A 101 -34.50 -4.92 -15.24
C GLU A 101 -34.39 -3.41 -15.51
N LYS A 102 -34.15 -2.61 -14.46
CA LYS A 102 -33.96 -1.17 -14.60
C LYS A 102 -32.70 -0.86 -15.40
N LEU A 103 -31.57 -1.50 -15.09
CA LEU A 103 -30.31 -1.29 -15.80
C LEU A 103 -30.36 -1.83 -17.22
N GLU A 104 -31.08 -2.93 -17.46
CA GLU A 104 -31.39 -3.43 -18.80
C GLU A 104 -32.18 -2.39 -19.60
N ARG A 105 -33.28 -1.85 -19.05
CA ARG A 105 -34.11 -0.83 -19.72
C ARG A 105 -33.33 0.45 -20.03
N LEU A 106 -32.39 0.84 -19.17
CA LEU A 106 -31.51 1.99 -19.37
C LEU A 106 -30.36 1.69 -20.34
N GLY A 107 -30.13 0.42 -20.71
CA GLY A 107 -29.01 0.00 -21.55
C GLY A 107 -27.66 0.10 -20.85
N TYR A 108 -27.63 0.01 -19.52
CA TYR A 108 -26.43 0.17 -18.68
C TYR A 108 -25.70 -1.15 -18.43
N LEU A 109 -26.25 -2.28 -18.86
CA LEU A 109 -25.60 -3.59 -18.78
C LEU A 109 -24.80 -3.87 -20.06
N VAL A 110 -23.70 -4.59 -19.92
CA VAL A 110 -22.94 -5.18 -21.03
C VAL A 110 -23.85 -6.11 -21.83
N LYS A 111 -23.69 -6.17 -23.16
CA LYS A 111 -24.65 -6.83 -24.06
C LYS A 111 -24.04 -7.99 -24.83
N ASN A 112 -24.89 -8.85 -25.37
CA ASN A 112 -24.56 -9.79 -26.43
C ASN A 112 -24.63 -9.09 -27.79
N ALA A 113 -24.14 -9.75 -28.85
CA ALA A 113 -24.17 -9.23 -30.21
C ALA A 113 -25.59 -8.97 -30.76
N ASP A 114 -26.62 -9.61 -30.21
CA ASP A 114 -28.02 -9.40 -30.56
C ASP A 114 -28.67 -8.22 -29.79
N GLY A 115 -27.92 -7.57 -28.90
CA GLY A 115 -28.38 -6.44 -28.08
C GLY A 115 -29.05 -6.81 -26.75
N SER A 116 -29.27 -8.09 -26.47
CA SER A 116 -29.73 -8.56 -25.16
C SER A 116 -28.65 -8.39 -24.07
N PRO A 117 -28.99 -8.30 -22.77
CA PRO A 117 -27.98 -8.30 -21.71
C PRO A 117 -27.09 -9.54 -21.78
N CYS A 118 -25.77 -9.34 -21.68
CA CYS A 118 -24.81 -10.40 -21.51
C CYS A 118 -24.87 -10.88 -20.06
N VAL A 119 -25.43 -12.06 -19.85
CA VAL A 119 -25.51 -12.69 -18.54
C VAL A 119 -24.59 -13.91 -18.46
N PHE A 120 -24.01 -14.12 -17.28
CA PHE A 120 -23.13 -15.25 -17.00
C PHE A 120 -23.35 -15.74 -15.57
N ALA A 121 -22.98 -16.98 -15.32
CA ALA A 121 -22.99 -17.56 -13.99
C ALA A 121 -21.66 -17.29 -13.30
N LEU A 122 -21.67 -16.76 -12.08
CA LEU A 122 -20.45 -16.56 -11.30
C LEU A 122 -19.77 -17.90 -11.00
N SER A 123 -18.52 -17.99 -11.43
CA SER A 123 -17.62 -19.13 -11.22
C SER A 123 -16.93 -19.06 -9.85
N GLU A 124 -16.66 -17.84 -9.36
CA GLU A 124 -16.07 -17.57 -8.05
C GLU A 124 -17.12 -17.16 -7.00
N GLY A 125 -16.74 -17.28 -5.73
CA GLY A 125 -17.61 -17.16 -4.56
C GLY A 125 -18.05 -18.54 -4.07
N GLU A 126 -17.82 -18.84 -2.80
CA GLU A 126 -18.46 -19.98 -2.14
C GLU A 126 -19.71 -19.51 -1.39
N GLY A 127 -20.78 -20.30 -1.44
CA GLY A 127 -22.05 -19.99 -0.81
C GLY A 127 -23.05 -19.31 -1.75
N ASP A 128 -23.71 -18.27 -1.27
CA ASP A 128 -24.99 -17.74 -1.78
C ASP A 128 -24.96 -17.17 -3.21
N VAL A 129 -23.79 -16.86 -3.78
CA VAL A 129 -23.66 -16.24 -5.12
C VAL A 129 -23.12 -17.17 -6.20
N LYS A 130 -22.60 -18.35 -5.84
CA LYS A 130 -22.02 -19.28 -6.81
C LYS A 130 -23.09 -19.81 -7.75
N GLY A 131 -22.85 -19.71 -9.06
CA GLY A 131 -23.81 -20.17 -10.07
C GLY A 131 -25.05 -19.28 -10.21
N MET A 132 -25.13 -18.15 -9.48
CA MET A 132 -26.17 -17.16 -9.73
C MET A 132 -25.92 -16.46 -11.07
N VAL A 133 -26.99 -16.25 -11.82
CA VAL A 133 -26.94 -15.57 -13.12
C VAL A 133 -26.88 -14.06 -12.89
N THR A 134 -25.89 -13.41 -13.49
CA THR A 134 -25.59 -12.00 -13.26
C THR A 134 -25.30 -11.28 -14.57
N GLY A 135 -25.51 -9.97 -14.61
CA GLY A 135 -25.05 -9.07 -15.66
C GLY A 135 -24.01 -8.07 -15.14
N ALA A 136 -23.12 -7.63 -16.01
CA ALA A 136 -22.09 -6.64 -15.68
C ALA A 136 -22.55 -5.21 -16.02
N VAL A 137 -22.25 -4.24 -15.14
CA VAL A 137 -22.44 -2.82 -15.44
C VAL A 137 -21.43 -2.39 -16.50
N ASP A 138 -21.88 -1.75 -17.57
CA ASP A 138 -21.00 -1.32 -18.65
C ASP A 138 -20.31 0.01 -18.33
N PHE A 139 -19.11 -0.04 -17.74
CA PHE A 139 -18.32 1.17 -17.46
C PHE A 139 -17.70 1.84 -18.70
N THR A 140 -17.89 1.31 -19.91
CA THR A 140 -17.60 2.03 -21.15
C THR A 140 -18.74 2.99 -21.52
N ASN A 141 -19.95 2.73 -21.01
CA ASN A 141 -21.10 3.59 -21.19
C ASN A 141 -21.01 4.77 -20.19
N PRO A 142 -20.86 6.02 -20.67
CA PRO A 142 -20.71 7.18 -19.78
C PRO A 142 -21.92 7.40 -18.86
N ASP A 143 -23.13 7.07 -19.32
CA ASP A 143 -24.35 7.23 -18.51
C ASP A 143 -24.45 6.17 -17.42
N ALA A 144 -24.00 4.94 -17.70
CA ALA A 144 -23.92 3.87 -16.71
C ALA A 144 -22.82 4.17 -15.67
N ALA A 145 -21.66 4.64 -16.12
CA ALA A 145 -20.58 5.06 -15.23
C ALA A 145 -21.05 6.19 -14.31
N GLU A 146 -21.70 7.22 -14.84
CA GLU A 146 -22.22 8.34 -14.03
C GLU A 146 -23.34 7.90 -13.07
N TYR A 147 -24.22 6.97 -13.47
CA TYR A 147 -25.19 6.36 -12.57
C TYR A 147 -24.53 5.70 -11.36
N THR A 148 -23.46 4.94 -11.58
CA THR A 148 -22.67 4.36 -10.49
C THR A 148 -21.97 5.44 -9.67
N LYS A 149 -21.36 6.45 -10.31
CA LYS A 149 -20.69 7.56 -9.61
C LYS A 149 -21.63 8.27 -8.63
N GLN A 150 -22.88 8.55 -9.01
CA GLN A 150 -23.85 9.20 -8.14
C GLN A 150 -24.10 8.43 -6.84
N LYS A 151 -24.19 7.09 -6.92
CA LYS A 151 -24.37 6.23 -5.75
C LYS A 151 -23.12 6.25 -4.85
N ILE A 152 -21.93 6.22 -5.45
CA ILE A 152 -20.67 6.34 -4.70
C ILE A 152 -20.54 7.70 -4.02
N ARG A 153 -20.88 8.80 -4.71
CA ARG A 153 -20.87 10.14 -4.12
C ARG A 153 -21.76 10.20 -2.87
N ARG A 154 -22.98 9.66 -2.92
CA ARG A 154 -23.88 9.56 -1.76
C ARG A 154 -23.24 8.84 -0.58
N LEU A 155 -22.57 7.70 -0.80
CA LEU A 155 -21.87 6.97 0.27
C LEU A 155 -20.71 7.78 0.86
N MET A 156 -19.95 8.47 0.02
CA MET A 156 -18.82 9.30 0.45
C MET A 156 -19.27 10.54 1.22
N GLU A 157 -20.40 11.13 0.83
CA GLU A 157 -21.08 12.24 1.51
C GLU A 157 -21.62 11.82 2.89
N LEU A 158 -22.09 10.57 3.04
CA LEU A 158 -22.44 9.98 4.34
C LEU A 158 -21.22 9.78 5.26
N GLY A 159 -20.00 9.85 4.72
CA GLY A 159 -18.76 9.74 5.48
C GLY A 159 -18.06 8.39 5.38
N VAL A 160 -18.47 7.50 4.47
CA VAL A 160 -17.74 6.24 4.19
C VAL A 160 -16.30 6.56 3.81
N GLY A 161 -15.33 5.82 4.36
CA GLY A 161 -13.91 6.07 4.16
C GLY A 161 -13.37 5.51 2.84
N VAL A 162 -13.79 4.29 2.49
CA VAL A 162 -13.27 3.55 1.32
C VAL A 162 -14.25 2.49 0.83
N ILE A 163 -14.26 2.26 -0.49
CA ILE A 163 -14.97 1.14 -1.11
C ILE A 163 -13.98 0.01 -1.43
N LYS A 164 -14.29 -1.20 -0.98
CA LYS A 164 -13.63 -2.44 -1.40
C LYS A 164 -14.26 -2.89 -2.72
N THR A 165 -13.54 -2.76 -3.83
CA THR A 165 -13.98 -3.15 -5.17
C THR A 165 -13.54 -4.58 -5.48
N ASP A 166 -14.46 -5.51 -5.34
CA ASP A 166 -14.27 -6.95 -5.52
C ASP A 166 -14.76 -7.42 -6.90
N PHE A 167 -14.38 -8.64 -7.29
CA PHE A 167 -14.66 -9.23 -8.60
C PHE A 167 -14.12 -8.38 -9.77
N SER A 168 -14.77 -8.45 -10.94
CA SER A 168 -14.48 -7.84 -12.26
C SER A 168 -13.73 -8.70 -13.29
N GLU A 169 -13.40 -9.95 -12.97
CA GLU A 169 -12.55 -10.83 -13.81
C GLU A 169 -13.34 -11.85 -14.64
N GLU A 170 -14.67 -11.78 -14.65
CA GLU A 170 -15.53 -12.85 -15.22
C GLU A 170 -16.24 -12.44 -16.51
N ILE A 171 -15.81 -11.35 -17.15
CA ILE A 171 -16.42 -10.85 -18.40
C ILE A 171 -16.27 -11.91 -19.52
N PRO A 172 -17.38 -12.41 -20.11
CA PRO A 172 -17.32 -13.37 -21.21
C PRO A 172 -16.66 -12.80 -22.46
N GLU A 173 -15.89 -13.61 -23.19
CA GLU A 173 -15.18 -13.16 -24.40
C GLU A 173 -16.10 -12.57 -25.49
N THR A 174 -17.33 -13.10 -25.59
CA THR A 174 -18.33 -12.71 -26.60
C THR A 174 -19.16 -11.48 -26.20
N ALA A 175 -18.92 -10.91 -25.02
CA ALA A 175 -19.58 -9.69 -24.58
C ALA A 175 -19.31 -8.53 -25.56
N VAL A 176 -20.25 -7.59 -25.64
CA VAL A 176 -20.16 -6.38 -26.45
C VAL A 176 -20.43 -5.18 -25.55
N PHE A 177 -19.45 -4.30 -25.46
CA PHE A 177 -19.48 -3.05 -24.70
C PHE A 177 -20.04 -1.91 -25.53
N SER A 178 -20.52 -0.85 -24.87
CA SER A 178 -21.11 0.32 -25.52
C SER A 178 -20.13 1.11 -26.40
N ASP A 179 -18.83 1.04 -26.11
CA ASP A 179 -17.76 1.61 -26.95
C ASP A 179 -17.46 0.77 -28.21
N GLY A 180 -18.17 -0.34 -28.41
CA GLY A 180 -18.03 -1.25 -29.53
C GLY A 180 -16.97 -2.34 -29.36
N THR A 181 -16.22 -2.33 -28.25
CA THR A 181 -15.23 -3.37 -27.96
C THR A 181 -15.89 -4.67 -27.52
N THR A 182 -15.17 -5.76 -27.71
CA THR A 182 -15.61 -7.10 -27.28
C THR A 182 -15.10 -7.42 -25.88
N GLY A 183 -15.70 -8.43 -25.25
CA GLY A 183 -15.23 -9.01 -24.00
C GLY A 183 -13.76 -9.41 -24.08
N LYS A 184 -13.32 -10.00 -25.19
CA LYS A 184 -11.92 -10.35 -25.41
C LYS A 184 -10.96 -9.14 -25.34
N GLU A 185 -11.36 -7.99 -25.87
CA GLU A 185 -10.53 -6.78 -25.86
C GLU A 185 -10.58 -6.07 -24.50
N THR A 186 -11.75 -6.07 -23.86
CA THR A 186 -12.00 -5.29 -22.65
C THR A 186 -11.85 -6.09 -21.36
N HIS A 187 -11.70 -7.43 -21.38
CA HIS A 187 -11.57 -8.29 -20.19
C HIS A 187 -10.58 -7.74 -19.17
N ASN A 188 -9.35 -7.44 -19.61
CA ASN A 188 -8.32 -6.85 -18.73
C ASN A 188 -8.56 -5.35 -18.44
N LYS A 189 -9.20 -4.60 -19.35
CA LYS A 189 -9.49 -3.17 -19.16
C LYS A 189 -10.66 -2.94 -18.18
N TYR A 190 -11.57 -3.90 -18.06
CA TYR A 190 -12.78 -3.80 -17.24
C TYR A 190 -12.50 -3.53 -15.75
N PRO A 191 -11.63 -4.28 -15.04
CA PRO A 191 -11.25 -3.96 -13.65
C PRO A 191 -10.74 -2.53 -13.50
N LEU A 192 -9.96 -2.03 -14.48
CA LEU A 192 -9.43 -0.68 -14.48
C LEU A 192 -10.54 0.37 -14.61
N LEU A 193 -11.51 0.17 -15.52
CA LEU A 193 -12.64 1.08 -15.70
C LEU A 193 -13.57 1.09 -14.48
N TYR A 194 -13.81 -0.07 -13.90
CA TYR A 194 -14.55 -0.21 -12.66
C TYR A 194 -13.86 0.58 -11.53
N ALA A 195 -12.59 0.29 -11.23
CA ALA A 195 -11.83 1.00 -10.22
C ALA A 195 -11.80 2.51 -10.49
N LYS A 196 -11.49 2.93 -11.73
CA LYS A 196 -11.50 4.34 -12.14
C LYS A 196 -12.82 5.03 -11.79
N THR A 197 -13.95 4.42 -12.16
CA THR A 197 -15.28 4.99 -11.93
C THR A 197 -15.54 5.24 -10.45
N ILE A 198 -15.24 4.27 -9.59
CA ILE A 198 -15.44 4.37 -8.14
C ILE A 198 -14.45 5.37 -7.52
N TYR A 199 -13.17 5.33 -7.92
CA TYR A 199 -12.15 6.24 -7.40
C TYR A 199 -12.47 7.69 -7.73
N GLU A 200 -12.82 8.00 -8.98
CA GLU A 200 -13.10 9.38 -9.40
C GLU A 200 -14.28 9.97 -8.63
N ALA A 201 -15.39 9.22 -8.48
CA ALA A 201 -16.52 9.67 -7.65
C ALA A 201 -16.13 9.88 -6.19
N SER A 202 -15.30 8.99 -5.64
CA SER A 202 -14.81 9.10 -4.27
C SER A 202 -13.91 10.32 -4.11
N LYS A 203 -13.01 10.53 -5.07
CA LYS A 203 -12.06 11.64 -5.12
C LYS A 203 -12.78 12.98 -5.18
N GLU A 204 -13.79 13.12 -6.04
CA GLU A 204 -14.60 14.35 -6.15
C GLU A 204 -15.15 14.79 -4.77
N VAL A 205 -15.75 13.86 -4.01
CA VAL A 205 -16.29 14.18 -2.68
C VAL A 205 -15.19 14.42 -1.65
N LYS A 206 -14.15 13.58 -1.63
CA LYS A 206 -13.07 13.71 -0.63
C LYS A 206 -12.26 14.97 -0.83
N GLU A 207 -11.96 15.37 -2.06
CA GLU A 207 -11.23 16.62 -2.35
C GLU A 207 -12.05 17.85 -1.93
N ALA A 208 -13.38 17.84 -2.14
CA ALA A 208 -14.27 18.89 -1.62
C ALA A 208 -14.28 18.98 -0.09
N GLN A 209 -13.87 17.90 0.59
CA GLN A 209 -13.71 17.83 2.05
C GLN A 209 -12.25 18.05 2.50
N HIS A 210 -11.33 18.41 1.60
CA HIS A 210 -9.89 18.51 1.86
C HIS A 210 -9.27 17.20 2.38
N LYS A 211 -9.76 16.07 1.88
CA LYS A 211 -9.31 14.71 2.20
C LYS A 211 -8.85 13.97 0.96
N ARG A 212 -8.05 12.94 1.14
CA ARG A 212 -7.68 12.00 0.07
C ARG A 212 -8.73 10.92 -0.10
N ALA A 213 -8.91 10.47 -1.33
CA ALA A 213 -9.66 9.25 -1.63
C ALA A 213 -8.71 8.07 -1.81
N MET A 214 -9.27 6.88 -1.60
CA MET A 214 -8.67 5.61 -1.97
C MET A 214 -9.76 4.58 -2.28
N LEU A 215 -9.34 3.48 -2.87
CA LEU A 215 -10.06 2.25 -3.06
C LEU A 215 -9.36 1.11 -2.32
N TRP A 216 -9.99 -0.05 -2.31
CA TRP A 216 -9.36 -1.30 -1.95
C TRP A 216 -9.79 -2.36 -2.98
N GLY A 217 -8.98 -2.62 -4.02
CA GLY A 217 -9.31 -3.46 -5.18
C GLY A 217 -8.48 -4.74 -5.31
N ARG A 218 -9.02 -5.84 -5.85
CA ARG A 218 -8.19 -7.06 -6.08
C ARG A 218 -7.61 -7.13 -7.47
N SER A 219 -8.44 -6.81 -8.46
CA SER A 219 -8.09 -6.94 -9.87
C SER A 219 -7.69 -5.60 -10.47
N GLY A 220 -6.94 -5.68 -11.56
CA GLY A 220 -6.34 -4.52 -12.19
C GLY A 220 -5.66 -4.86 -13.51
N TYR A 221 -5.15 -3.81 -14.14
CA TYR A 221 -4.39 -3.85 -15.37
C TYR A 221 -3.35 -2.73 -15.38
N ALA A 222 -2.61 -2.58 -16.48
CA ALA A 222 -1.71 -1.44 -16.65
C ALA A 222 -2.46 -0.12 -16.42
N GLY A 223 -2.00 0.67 -15.46
CA GLY A 223 -2.65 1.91 -15.03
C GLY A 223 -3.38 1.83 -13.68
N SER A 224 -3.58 0.64 -13.11
CA SER A 224 -4.26 0.47 -11.82
C SER A 224 -3.56 1.16 -10.65
N GLN A 225 -2.25 1.42 -10.74
CA GLN A 225 -1.51 2.18 -9.73
C GLN A 225 -2.02 3.62 -9.52
N ASN A 226 -2.78 4.17 -10.48
CA ASN A 226 -3.41 5.49 -10.36
C ASN A 226 -4.65 5.49 -9.46
N TYR A 227 -5.20 4.32 -9.14
CA TYR A 227 -6.43 4.14 -8.36
C TYR A 227 -6.16 3.29 -7.12
N PRO A 228 -5.27 3.75 -6.22
CA PRO A 228 -4.82 2.96 -5.08
C PRO A 228 -5.96 2.69 -4.11
N ALA A 229 -6.03 1.53 -3.48
CA ALA A 229 -5.00 0.50 -3.27
C ALA A 229 -5.46 -0.93 -3.64
N ASN A 230 -4.57 -1.92 -3.55
CA ASN A 230 -4.85 -3.31 -3.93
C ASN A 230 -4.66 -4.35 -2.82
N TRP A 231 -5.34 -5.50 -2.93
CA TRP A 231 -5.10 -6.67 -2.07
C TRP A 231 -4.84 -7.97 -2.85
N ALA A 232 -4.24 -8.95 -2.17
CA ALA A 232 -3.78 -10.22 -2.75
C ALA A 232 -4.87 -11.19 -3.25
N GLY A 233 -6.16 -10.89 -3.08
CA GLY A 233 -7.24 -11.85 -3.28
C GLY A 233 -7.41 -12.84 -2.12
N ASP A 234 -8.17 -13.89 -2.38
CA ASP A 234 -8.60 -14.86 -1.38
C ASP A 234 -7.53 -15.93 -1.15
N SER A 235 -6.89 -15.88 0.02
CA SER A 235 -5.81 -16.80 0.37
C SER A 235 -6.11 -17.64 1.61
N SER A 236 -5.27 -18.64 1.89
CA SER A 236 -5.22 -19.28 3.20
C SER A 236 -3.98 -18.81 3.97
N THR A 237 -3.99 -19.00 5.30
CA THR A 237 -2.87 -18.61 6.15
C THR A 237 -1.90 -19.75 6.47
N HIS A 238 -2.01 -20.86 5.74
CA HIS A 238 -1.01 -21.92 5.77
C HIS A 238 0.36 -21.31 5.42
N LYS A 239 1.41 -21.69 6.16
CA LYS A 239 2.69 -20.99 6.12
C LYS A 239 3.38 -21.03 4.74
N ASN A 240 3.18 -22.09 3.97
CA ASN A 240 3.62 -22.18 2.58
C ASN A 240 2.86 -21.21 1.63
N ASN A 241 1.57 -20.97 1.89
CA ASN A 241 0.77 -20.00 1.15
C ASN A 241 1.19 -18.56 1.46
N LEU A 242 1.59 -18.25 2.70
CA LEU A 242 2.18 -16.94 3.03
C LEU A 242 3.41 -16.61 2.17
N ALA A 243 4.27 -17.61 1.86
CA ALA A 243 5.40 -17.40 0.97
C ALA A 243 4.95 -17.10 -0.48
N ALA A 244 3.88 -17.74 -0.96
CA ALA A 244 3.30 -17.45 -2.28
C ALA A 244 2.68 -16.03 -2.33
N ILE A 245 1.99 -15.63 -1.26
CA ILE A 245 1.42 -14.29 -1.09
C ILE A 245 2.53 -13.23 -1.13
N LEU A 246 3.63 -13.45 -0.42
CA LEU A 246 4.78 -12.54 -0.46
C LEU A 246 5.31 -12.39 -1.89
N ARG A 247 5.52 -13.49 -2.62
CA ARG A 247 5.96 -13.44 -4.02
C ARG A 247 5.00 -12.67 -4.91
N GLY A 248 3.69 -12.83 -4.72
CA GLY A 248 2.66 -12.05 -5.40
C GLY A 248 2.78 -10.56 -5.10
N GLY A 249 2.94 -10.20 -3.83
CA GLY A 249 3.15 -8.82 -3.38
C GLY A 249 4.43 -8.18 -3.94
N LEU A 250 5.53 -8.94 -4.02
CA LEU A 250 6.77 -8.47 -4.65
C LEU A 250 6.61 -8.28 -6.16
N SER A 251 5.90 -9.18 -6.83
CA SER A 251 5.63 -9.12 -8.27
C SER A 251 4.76 -7.90 -8.63
N ILE A 252 3.70 -7.66 -7.86
CA ILE A 252 2.81 -6.51 -8.10
C ILE A 252 3.49 -5.17 -7.75
N GLY A 253 4.37 -5.17 -6.73
CA GLY A 253 5.20 -4.02 -6.38
C GLY A 253 6.16 -3.63 -7.51
N ILE A 254 6.87 -4.60 -8.10
CA ILE A 254 7.70 -4.37 -9.30
C ILE A 254 6.86 -3.90 -10.49
N SER A 255 5.60 -4.34 -10.57
CA SER A 255 4.64 -3.91 -11.60
C SER A 255 4.07 -2.51 -11.38
N GLY A 256 4.54 -1.77 -10.36
CA GLY A 256 4.19 -0.38 -10.08
C GLY A 256 3.02 -0.18 -9.11
N VAL A 257 2.43 -1.26 -8.57
CA VAL A 257 1.35 -1.17 -7.57
C VAL A 257 1.94 -1.29 -6.17
N SER A 258 2.24 -0.16 -5.55
CA SER A 258 2.92 -0.14 -4.26
C SER A 258 1.99 -0.23 -3.04
N PHE A 259 0.78 0.32 -3.13
CA PHE A 259 -0.16 0.30 -2.02
C PHE A 259 -0.90 -1.04 -2.02
N TRP A 260 -0.26 -2.03 -1.38
CA TRP A 260 -0.70 -3.41 -1.40
C TRP A 260 -0.77 -4.03 -0.01
N GLY A 261 -1.69 -4.97 0.18
CA GLY A 261 -1.77 -5.83 1.35
C GLY A 261 -2.42 -7.17 1.05
N PHE A 262 -2.64 -7.98 2.08
CA PHE A 262 -3.29 -9.28 1.97
C PHE A 262 -4.14 -9.55 3.21
N ASP A 263 -4.85 -10.68 3.20
CA ASP A 263 -5.68 -11.12 4.31
C ASP A 263 -4.88 -11.75 5.43
N ILE A 264 -4.61 -10.96 6.47
CA ILE A 264 -4.01 -11.46 7.70
C ILE A 264 -4.96 -12.50 8.32
N GLY A 265 -4.40 -13.68 8.61
CA GLY A 265 -5.12 -14.88 9.03
C GLY A 265 -5.84 -15.64 7.90
N GLY A 266 -5.81 -15.15 6.66
CA GLY A 266 -6.31 -15.82 5.46
C GLY A 266 -7.83 -15.85 5.34
N PHE A 267 -8.34 -15.69 4.12
CA PHE A 267 -9.78 -15.78 3.82
C PHE A 267 -10.32 -17.20 3.96
N TYR A 268 -9.73 -18.15 3.23
CA TYR A 268 -10.14 -19.56 3.15
C TYR A 268 -9.23 -20.48 3.94
N ASN A 269 -9.14 -20.27 5.26
CA ASN A 269 -8.38 -21.19 6.09
C ASN A 269 -9.15 -22.51 6.30
N CYS A 270 -8.51 -23.63 5.93
CA CYS A 270 -9.10 -24.96 5.97
C CYS A 270 -8.21 -25.96 6.72
N ASP A 271 -8.85 -26.94 7.35
CA ASP A 271 -8.18 -28.15 7.83
C ASP A 271 -7.85 -29.10 6.67
N TYR A 272 -7.24 -30.26 6.99
CA TYR A 272 -6.85 -31.26 5.98
C TYR A 272 -8.04 -31.94 5.27
N GLU A 273 -9.26 -31.80 5.80
CA GLU A 273 -10.51 -32.30 5.21
C GLU A 273 -11.18 -31.26 4.31
N GLY A 274 -10.64 -30.03 4.27
CA GLY A 274 -11.18 -28.92 3.50
C GLY A 274 -12.24 -28.12 4.26
N ASN A 275 -12.51 -28.41 5.53
CA ASN A 275 -13.49 -27.67 6.32
C ASN A 275 -12.90 -26.33 6.78
N ARG A 276 -13.72 -25.27 6.78
CA ARG A 276 -13.30 -23.96 7.29
C ARG A 276 -12.91 -24.07 8.77
N THR A 277 -11.70 -23.63 9.10
CA THR A 277 -11.18 -23.69 10.46
C THR A 277 -10.42 -22.43 10.84
N LYS A 278 -10.47 -22.09 12.13
CA LYS A 278 -9.68 -20.97 12.66
C LYS A 278 -8.20 -21.30 12.48
N PRO A 279 -7.36 -20.34 12.04
CA PRO A 279 -5.91 -20.49 12.05
C PRO A 279 -5.40 -20.96 13.41
N THR A 280 -4.32 -21.72 13.40
CA THR A 280 -3.53 -21.95 14.61
C THR A 280 -2.92 -20.63 15.09
N ASP A 281 -2.53 -20.58 16.36
CA ASP A 281 -1.85 -19.42 16.94
C ASP A 281 -0.59 -19.03 16.14
N GLU A 282 0.19 -20.01 15.71
CA GLU A 282 1.40 -19.77 14.93
C GLU A 282 1.07 -19.19 13.55
N GLU A 283 0.13 -19.81 12.82
CA GLU A 283 -0.28 -19.31 11.49
C GLU A 283 -0.81 -17.87 11.56
N TYR A 284 -1.64 -17.57 12.57
CA TYR A 284 -2.16 -16.23 12.77
C TYR A 284 -1.04 -15.22 13.07
N VAL A 285 -0.13 -15.54 13.99
CA VAL A 285 0.95 -14.63 14.37
C VAL A 285 1.93 -14.41 13.22
N ARG A 286 2.33 -15.45 12.48
CA ARG A 286 3.22 -15.30 11.31
C ARG A 286 2.58 -14.46 10.21
N SER A 287 1.29 -14.68 9.97
CA SER A 287 0.50 -13.87 9.05
C SER A 287 0.43 -12.41 9.50
N ALA A 288 0.18 -12.15 10.79
CA ALA A 288 0.13 -10.81 11.34
C ALA A 288 1.49 -10.09 11.29
N GLN A 289 2.58 -10.81 11.58
CA GLN A 289 3.95 -10.30 11.48
C GLN A 289 4.28 -9.81 10.07
N MET A 290 3.97 -10.60 9.04
CA MET A 290 4.15 -10.20 7.65
C MET A 290 3.22 -9.04 7.28
N GLY A 291 1.92 -9.17 7.56
CA GLY A 291 0.92 -8.20 7.11
C GLY A 291 1.00 -6.85 7.80
N LEU A 292 1.47 -6.77 9.05
CA LEU A 292 1.71 -5.51 9.75
C LEU A 292 3.02 -4.83 9.32
N LEU A 293 3.89 -5.49 8.56
CA LEU A 293 5.04 -4.88 7.87
C LEU A 293 4.91 -4.84 6.34
N SER A 294 3.73 -5.17 5.81
CA SER A 294 3.35 -4.85 4.43
C SER A 294 2.97 -3.37 4.29
N PRO A 295 2.90 -2.82 3.05
CA PRO A 295 2.47 -1.43 2.84
C PRO A 295 1.12 -1.12 3.50
N LEU A 296 0.13 -2.01 3.35
CA LEU A 296 -1.19 -1.90 3.97
C LEU A 296 -1.54 -3.18 4.73
N SER A 297 -2.29 -3.05 5.83
CA SER A 297 -2.52 -4.13 6.80
C SER A 297 -3.99 -4.36 7.08
N ARG A 298 -4.52 -5.49 6.62
CA ARG A 298 -5.91 -5.90 6.81
C ARG A 298 -6.00 -7.33 7.33
N SER A 299 -6.75 -7.51 8.41
CA SER A 299 -7.25 -8.82 8.81
C SER A 299 -8.53 -9.13 8.06
N HIS A 300 -8.71 -10.32 7.50
CA HIS A 300 -9.94 -10.72 6.82
C HIS A 300 -10.05 -12.26 6.79
N GLY A 301 -11.29 -12.77 6.78
CA GLY A 301 -11.55 -14.19 6.99
C GLY A 301 -12.99 -14.55 6.70
N GLN A 302 -13.21 -15.75 6.16
CA GLN A 302 -14.53 -16.36 5.99
C GLN A 302 -14.84 -17.30 7.16
N ALA A 303 -16.10 -17.27 7.64
CA ALA A 303 -16.71 -18.21 8.58
C ALA A 303 -16.05 -18.40 9.96
N THR A 304 -14.85 -17.88 10.18
CA THR A 304 -14.04 -18.06 11.39
C THR A 304 -13.44 -16.72 11.81
N PRO A 305 -13.21 -16.50 13.11
CA PRO A 305 -12.74 -15.21 13.60
C PRO A 305 -11.32 -14.89 13.15
N ARG A 306 -11.04 -13.60 13.03
CA ARG A 306 -9.71 -13.04 12.75
C ARG A 306 -9.31 -11.96 13.73
N GLU A 307 -10.15 -11.74 14.73
CA GLU A 307 -9.91 -10.84 15.82
C GLU A 307 -8.85 -11.43 16.78
N PRO A 308 -7.81 -10.68 17.17
CA PRO A 308 -6.67 -11.24 17.92
C PRO A 308 -7.05 -11.83 19.28
N TRP A 309 -8.11 -11.32 19.90
CA TRP A 309 -8.60 -11.78 21.21
C TRP A 309 -9.28 -13.15 21.18
N GLU A 310 -9.40 -13.78 20.01
CA GLU A 310 -9.89 -15.16 19.84
C GLU A 310 -8.76 -16.20 19.84
N TYR A 311 -7.50 -15.77 20.02
CA TYR A 311 -6.29 -16.61 20.07
C TYR A 311 -5.71 -16.70 21.49
N SER A 312 -4.69 -17.53 21.72
CA SER A 312 -4.07 -17.64 23.05
C SER A 312 -3.44 -16.33 23.53
N ALA A 313 -3.18 -16.24 24.84
CA ALA A 313 -2.52 -15.06 25.43
C ALA A 313 -1.13 -14.79 24.82
N GLU A 314 -0.40 -15.84 24.44
CA GLU A 314 0.91 -15.76 23.78
C GLU A 314 0.77 -15.16 22.37
N ALA A 315 -0.20 -15.62 21.59
CA ALA A 315 -0.50 -15.06 20.28
C ALA A 315 -1.02 -13.62 20.35
N GLN A 316 -1.84 -13.30 21.36
CA GLN A 316 -2.31 -11.94 21.64
C GLN A 316 -1.14 -11.00 21.93
N ALA A 317 -0.19 -11.41 22.78
CA ALA A 317 0.99 -10.62 23.11
C ALA A 317 1.90 -10.41 21.89
N ALA A 318 2.13 -11.47 21.10
CA ALA A 318 2.91 -11.38 19.86
C ALA A 318 2.25 -10.44 18.83
N PHE A 319 0.93 -10.53 18.66
CA PHE A 319 0.17 -9.62 17.81
C PHE A 319 0.28 -8.16 18.28
N LEU A 320 0.07 -7.88 19.57
CA LEU A 320 0.15 -6.53 20.11
C LEU A 320 1.55 -5.93 19.95
N LYS A 321 2.62 -6.72 20.12
CA LYS A 321 4.00 -6.29 19.91
C LYS A 321 4.21 -5.74 18.49
N ILE A 322 3.82 -6.50 17.46
CA ILE A 322 3.98 -6.04 16.06
C ILE A 322 2.97 -4.96 15.69
N ASN A 323 1.75 -5.00 16.21
CA ASN A 323 0.75 -3.94 16.03
C ASN A 323 1.30 -2.60 16.54
N LYS A 324 1.83 -2.55 17.77
CA LYS A 324 2.42 -1.32 18.31
C LYS A 324 3.69 -0.92 17.56
N PHE A 325 4.50 -1.87 17.11
CA PHE A 325 5.67 -1.55 16.29
C PHE A 325 5.28 -0.85 14.98
N ARG A 326 4.24 -1.33 14.27
CA ARG A 326 3.73 -0.67 13.05
C ARG A 326 3.33 0.78 13.30
N TYR A 327 2.61 1.06 14.39
CA TYR A 327 2.17 2.43 14.67
C TYR A 327 3.33 3.33 15.10
N ARG A 328 4.36 2.79 15.76
CA ARG A 328 5.62 3.54 15.97
C ARG A 328 6.34 3.83 14.65
N LEU A 329 6.29 2.89 13.71
CA LEU A 329 6.90 3.00 12.38
C LEU A 329 6.16 3.99 11.45
N PHE A 330 5.06 4.60 11.88
CA PHE A 330 4.22 5.44 11.03
C PHE A 330 4.97 6.58 10.31
N PRO A 331 5.88 7.34 10.96
CA PRO A 331 6.65 8.40 10.26
C PRO A 331 7.49 7.86 9.11
N TYR A 332 8.05 6.65 9.27
CA TYR A 332 8.79 5.95 8.23
C TYR A 332 7.88 5.48 7.12
N LEU A 333 6.79 4.76 7.45
CA LEU A 333 5.79 4.29 6.47
C LEU A 333 5.24 5.44 5.63
N TYR A 334 4.96 6.58 6.24
CA TYR A 334 4.46 7.75 5.53
C TYR A 334 5.52 8.36 4.60
N SER A 335 6.77 8.45 5.06
CA SER A 335 7.88 8.97 4.27
C SER A 335 8.14 8.12 3.02
N ILE A 336 8.20 6.80 3.16
CA ILE A 336 8.40 5.90 2.02
C ILE A 336 7.19 5.88 1.08
N ALA A 337 5.98 6.11 1.59
CA ALA A 337 4.79 6.24 0.75
C ALA A 337 4.80 7.55 -0.08
N CYS A 338 5.33 8.64 0.48
CA CYS A 338 5.57 9.88 -0.24
C CYS A 338 6.63 9.70 -1.32
N GLU A 339 7.74 9.03 -1.00
CA GLU A 339 8.77 8.64 -1.97
C GLU A 339 8.16 7.83 -3.12
N THR A 340 7.41 6.77 -2.82
CA THR A 340 6.70 5.95 -3.81
C THR A 340 5.86 6.78 -4.77
N CYS A 341 5.09 7.75 -4.27
CA CYS A 341 4.25 8.58 -5.14
C CYS A 341 5.06 9.49 -6.07
N ARG A 342 6.31 9.81 -5.72
CA ARG A 342 7.18 10.72 -6.46
C ARG A 342 8.08 9.98 -7.45
N THR A 343 8.58 8.80 -7.08
CA THR A 343 9.59 8.07 -7.84
C THR A 343 9.05 6.82 -8.51
N GLY A 344 7.89 6.32 -8.07
CA GLY A 344 7.35 5.03 -8.50
C GLY A 344 8.02 3.80 -7.85
N VAL A 345 9.05 4.00 -7.01
CA VAL A 345 9.69 2.90 -6.27
C VAL A 345 8.70 2.37 -5.22
N PRO A 346 8.39 1.07 -5.19
CA PRO A 346 7.41 0.54 -4.25
C PRO A 346 7.91 0.62 -2.81
N MET A 347 6.96 0.73 -1.87
CA MET A 347 7.24 0.68 -0.43
C MET A 347 7.82 -0.69 -0.04
N MET A 348 7.27 -1.78 -0.59
CA MET A 348 7.77 -3.13 -0.41
C MET A 348 8.58 -3.54 -1.63
N ARG A 349 9.90 -3.58 -1.49
CA ARG A 349 10.87 -3.74 -2.58
C ARG A 349 11.41 -5.16 -2.57
N ALA A 350 11.33 -5.82 -3.73
CA ALA A 350 12.03 -7.08 -3.95
C ALA A 350 13.54 -6.87 -3.84
N MET A 351 14.27 -7.88 -3.35
CA MET A 351 15.71 -7.77 -3.17
C MET A 351 16.43 -7.47 -4.50
N LEU A 352 15.96 -8.04 -5.62
CA LEU A 352 16.48 -7.76 -6.96
C LEU A 352 16.26 -6.31 -7.41
N LEU A 353 15.24 -5.63 -6.89
CA LEU A 353 14.93 -4.24 -7.25
C LEU A 353 15.85 -3.29 -6.47
N GLU A 354 16.06 -3.57 -5.19
CA GLU A 354 16.89 -2.74 -4.31
C GLU A 354 18.40 -2.98 -4.52
N PHE A 355 18.79 -4.21 -4.85
CA PHE A 355 20.19 -4.62 -5.03
C PHE A 355 20.41 -5.26 -6.41
N PRO A 356 20.25 -4.52 -7.53
CA PRO A 356 20.28 -5.09 -8.87
C PRO A 356 21.63 -5.70 -9.26
N GLU A 357 22.72 -5.17 -8.69
CA GLU A 357 24.10 -5.62 -8.94
C GLU A 357 24.49 -6.84 -8.09
N ASP A 358 23.73 -7.17 -7.05
CA ASP A 358 23.99 -8.34 -6.21
C ASP A 358 23.35 -9.60 -6.82
N LEU A 359 24.18 -10.45 -7.42
CA LEU A 359 23.72 -11.70 -8.03
C LEU A 359 23.02 -12.63 -7.05
N SER A 360 23.39 -12.60 -5.77
CA SER A 360 22.78 -13.44 -4.75
C SER A 360 21.38 -12.97 -4.38
N ALA A 361 21.06 -11.69 -4.60
CA ALA A 361 19.76 -11.09 -4.29
C ALA A 361 18.68 -11.38 -5.34
N ARG A 362 19.06 -11.83 -6.55
CA ARG A 362 18.15 -11.97 -7.71
C ARG A 362 16.96 -12.90 -7.46
N ASP A 363 17.21 -14.04 -6.82
CA ASP A 363 16.20 -15.08 -6.59
C ASP A 363 15.65 -15.07 -5.15
N VAL A 364 16.05 -14.08 -4.35
CA VAL A 364 15.63 -13.97 -2.95
C VAL A 364 14.21 -13.40 -2.90
N SER A 365 13.25 -14.29 -2.62
CA SER A 365 11.81 -14.00 -2.67
C SER A 365 11.06 -14.29 -1.36
N THR A 366 11.79 -14.61 -0.30
CA THR A 366 11.27 -14.91 1.06
C THR A 366 11.60 -13.82 2.08
N GLN A 367 12.11 -12.69 1.62
CA GLN A 367 12.42 -11.48 2.38
C GLN A 367 12.32 -10.28 1.43
N TYR A 368 12.26 -9.09 1.99
CA TYR A 368 12.11 -7.86 1.22
C TYR A 368 12.66 -6.67 1.98
N MET A 369 12.84 -5.55 1.28
CA MET A 369 13.09 -4.26 1.89
C MET A 369 11.78 -3.50 2.00
N LEU A 370 11.43 -3.05 3.21
CA LEU A 370 10.37 -2.07 3.44
C LEU A 370 11.02 -0.69 3.44
N GLY A 371 10.83 0.07 2.36
CA GLY A 371 11.63 1.25 2.04
C GLY A 371 13.09 0.90 1.79
N ASP A 372 13.99 1.84 2.04
CA ASP A 372 15.44 1.69 1.88
C ASP A 372 16.13 1.12 3.14
N ALA A 373 15.54 1.34 4.32
CA ALA A 373 16.18 1.14 5.60
C ALA A 373 15.98 -0.26 6.22
N LEU A 374 14.80 -0.86 6.04
CA LEU A 374 14.38 -2.03 6.83
C LEU A 374 14.25 -3.30 6.00
N LEU A 375 15.09 -4.29 6.24
CA LEU A 375 14.95 -5.65 5.71
C LEU A 375 14.01 -6.45 6.61
N VAL A 376 12.98 -7.04 6.02
CA VAL A 376 11.99 -7.88 6.69
C VAL A 376 12.07 -9.30 6.13
N ALA A 377 12.23 -10.30 6.99
CA ALA A 377 12.22 -11.71 6.59
C ALA A 377 11.13 -12.48 7.36
N PRO A 378 9.90 -12.56 6.82
CA PRO A 378 8.82 -13.32 7.42
C PRO A 378 9.17 -14.80 7.61
N VAL A 379 8.66 -15.39 8.69
CA VAL A 379 8.85 -16.82 8.99
C VAL A 379 7.71 -17.62 8.38
N PHE A 380 8.07 -18.68 7.64
CA PHE A 380 7.14 -19.58 6.98
C PHE A 380 7.11 -20.96 7.67
N ASP A 381 7.28 -22.05 6.93
CA ASP A 381 7.21 -23.43 7.41
C ASP A 381 8.56 -24.02 7.85
N GLN A 382 9.62 -23.20 7.85
CA GLN A 382 10.98 -23.62 8.18
C GLN A 382 11.23 -23.55 9.70
N GLN A 383 11.98 -24.51 10.24
CA GLN A 383 12.41 -24.50 11.65
C GLN A 383 13.47 -23.44 11.95
N THR A 384 14.29 -23.11 10.95
CA THR A 384 15.32 -22.07 10.98
C THR A 384 15.13 -21.17 9.77
N GLN A 385 15.18 -19.86 9.97
CA GLN A 385 15.05 -18.89 8.88
C GLN A 385 16.43 -18.54 8.33
N HIS A 386 16.62 -18.72 7.03
CA HIS A 386 17.77 -18.18 6.33
C HIS A 386 17.45 -16.79 5.79
N VAL A 387 18.31 -15.81 6.10
CA VAL A 387 18.18 -14.43 5.63
C VAL A 387 19.46 -14.04 4.92
N TYR A 388 19.36 -13.64 3.66
CA TYR A 388 20.47 -13.06 2.93
C TYR A 388 20.62 -11.59 3.29
N LEU A 389 21.79 -11.20 3.80
CA LEU A 389 22.16 -9.81 4.02
C LEU A 389 23.09 -9.37 2.89
N PRO A 390 22.68 -8.45 2.00
CA PRO A 390 23.56 -7.87 0.98
C PRO A 390 24.79 -7.21 1.58
N ALA A 391 25.80 -6.92 0.75
CA ALA A 391 27.01 -6.24 1.19
C ALA A 391 26.70 -4.91 1.94
N GLY A 392 27.51 -4.60 2.94
CA GLY A 392 27.32 -3.47 3.86
C GLY A 392 27.10 -3.92 5.30
N SER A 393 26.82 -2.97 6.20
CA SER A 393 26.56 -3.23 7.60
C SER A 393 25.07 -3.20 7.93
N TRP A 394 24.65 -4.11 8.81
CA TRP A 394 23.26 -4.30 9.20
C TRP A 394 23.15 -4.37 10.72
N ILE A 395 22.09 -3.80 11.29
CA ILE A 395 21.75 -3.99 12.71
C ILE A 395 20.60 -4.97 12.81
N ASN A 396 20.78 -6.09 13.51
CA ASN A 396 19.66 -6.95 13.86
C ASN A 396 18.81 -6.25 14.94
N LEU A 397 17.57 -5.87 14.61
CA LEU A 397 16.74 -5.09 15.53
C LEU A 397 16.20 -5.88 16.73
N ASN A 398 16.25 -7.22 16.69
CA ASN A 398 15.85 -8.05 17.82
C ASN A 398 16.97 -8.10 18.88
N THR A 399 18.24 -8.13 18.45
CA THR A 399 19.40 -8.24 19.36
C THR A 399 20.10 -6.91 19.60
N GLY A 400 19.90 -5.93 18.73
CA GLY A 400 20.67 -4.68 18.67
C GLY A 400 22.07 -4.83 18.06
N GLY A 401 22.47 -6.05 17.70
CA GLY A 401 23.84 -6.37 17.28
C GLY A 401 24.15 -5.98 15.83
N ARG A 402 25.37 -5.50 15.58
CA ARG A 402 25.89 -5.22 14.23
C ARG A 402 26.38 -6.49 13.52
N ILE A 403 26.04 -6.62 12.25
CA ILE A 403 26.41 -7.71 11.36
C ILE A 403 27.01 -7.13 10.07
N SER A 404 28.11 -7.72 9.59
CA SER A 404 28.66 -7.45 8.26
C SER A 404 27.97 -8.35 7.24
N GLY A 405 27.41 -7.78 6.19
CA GLY A 405 26.65 -8.48 5.17
C GLY A 405 27.50 -9.23 4.14
N ALA A 406 26.93 -9.43 2.96
CA ALA A 406 27.38 -10.39 1.94
C ALA A 406 27.40 -11.84 2.45
N LEU A 407 26.39 -12.21 3.25
CA LEU A 407 26.27 -13.54 3.85
C LEU A 407 24.82 -13.97 4.04
N TRP A 408 24.64 -15.26 4.29
CA TRP A 408 23.39 -15.85 4.76
C TRP A 408 23.45 -16.05 6.27
N THR A 409 22.51 -15.48 7.00
CA THR A 409 22.30 -15.79 8.42
C THR A 409 21.47 -17.06 8.58
N CYS A 410 21.41 -17.57 9.80
CA CYS A 410 20.55 -18.67 10.20
C CYS A 410 19.98 -18.32 11.57
N GLU A 411 18.71 -17.95 11.60
CA GLU A 411 18.03 -17.46 12.80
C GLU A 411 17.07 -18.52 13.33
N SER A 412 16.93 -18.57 14.66
CA SER A 412 15.79 -19.25 15.28
C SER A 412 14.52 -18.43 15.04
N CYS A 413 13.37 -19.11 15.10
CA CYS A 413 12.07 -18.48 14.85
C CYS A 413 11.16 -18.55 16.08
N PRO A 414 11.45 -17.86 17.21
CA PRO A 414 10.48 -17.69 18.29
C PRO A 414 9.17 -17.08 17.77
N LEU A 415 8.03 -17.45 18.38
CA LEU A 415 6.71 -17.01 17.91
C LEU A 415 6.58 -15.48 17.90
N ASP A 416 7.12 -14.80 18.90
CA ASP A 416 7.02 -13.36 19.09
C ASP A 416 8.16 -12.55 18.44
N GLU A 417 9.03 -13.21 17.66
CA GLU A 417 10.12 -12.57 16.94
C GLU A 417 9.94 -12.69 15.42
N LEU A 418 10.27 -11.59 14.75
CA LEU A 418 10.34 -11.47 13.30
C LEU A 418 11.76 -10.99 12.96
N PRO A 419 12.54 -11.70 12.13
CA PRO A 419 13.85 -11.20 11.73
C PRO A 419 13.75 -9.87 10.98
N LEU A 420 14.40 -8.84 11.55
CA LEU A 420 14.39 -7.47 11.08
C LEU A 420 15.81 -6.91 11.11
N TYR A 421 16.26 -6.33 10.00
CA TYR A 421 17.61 -5.78 9.89
C TYR A 421 17.59 -4.35 9.37
N PHE A 422 18.30 -3.45 10.05
CA PHE A 422 18.38 -2.03 9.72
C PHE A 422 19.69 -1.72 8.97
N ARG A 423 19.56 -1.29 7.72
CA ARG A 423 20.65 -1.09 6.75
C ARG A 423 21.54 0.09 7.12
N GLU A 424 22.83 -0.02 6.85
CA GLU A 424 23.76 1.11 6.96
C GLU A 424 23.36 2.31 6.13
N ASN A 425 23.78 3.48 6.60
CA ASN A 425 23.59 4.79 6.00
C ASN A 425 22.14 5.10 5.64
N THR A 426 21.20 4.61 6.46
CA THR A 426 19.78 4.92 6.38
C THR A 426 19.23 5.40 7.71
N VAL A 427 18.00 5.93 7.69
CA VAL A 427 17.30 6.42 8.88
C VAL A 427 15.99 5.68 9.09
N LEU A 428 15.61 5.50 10.35
CA LEU A 428 14.35 4.89 10.75
C LEU A 428 13.67 5.78 11.80
N PRO A 429 12.79 6.72 11.38
CA PRO A 429 12.03 7.55 12.31
C PRO A 429 10.91 6.74 12.97
N LEU A 430 10.87 6.78 14.30
CA LEU A 430 9.93 6.03 15.12
C LEU A 430 9.24 6.97 16.12
N LEU A 431 7.91 6.92 16.20
CA LEU A 431 7.21 7.50 17.34
C LEU A 431 7.72 6.84 18.63
N ASN A 432 7.91 7.65 19.67
CA ASN A 432 8.33 7.13 20.96
C ASN A 432 7.25 6.23 21.57
N ASN A 433 5.98 6.54 21.31
CA ASN A 433 4.82 5.77 21.75
C ASN A 433 3.89 5.46 20.57
N ALA A 434 3.27 4.28 20.58
CA ALA A 434 2.21 3.94 19.63
C ALA A 434 0.86 4.47 20.11
N GLY A 435 0.22 5.32 19.30
CA GLY A 435 -1.17 5.73 19.49
C GLY A 435 -2.16 4.59 19.21
N MET A 436 -3.43 4.79 19.57
CA MET A 436 -4.52 3.86 19.21
C MET A 436 -4.95 3.97 17.75
N HIS A 437 -4.65 5.09 17.11
CA HIS A 437 -4.94 5.40 15.72
C HIS A 437 -3.70 6.00 15.06
N SER A 438 -3.70 6.01 13.73
CA SER A 438 -2.67 6.66 12.94
C SER A 438 -2.68 8.17 13.23
N PRO A 439 -1.51 8.83 13.36
CA PRO A 439 -1.48 10.28 13.56
C PRO A 439 -2.11 11.02 12.39
N GLU A 440 -3.12 11.86 12.66
CA GLU A 440 -3.71 12.74 11.65
C GLU A 440 -2.89 14.02 11.46
N THR A 441 -2.32 14.54 12.56
CA THR A 441 -1.52 15.76 12.60
C THR A 441 -0.05 15.50 12.29
N PHE A 442 0.75 16.57 12.33
CA PHE A 442 2.19 16.51 12.33
C PHE A 442 2.73 15.57 13.44
N PHE A 443 3.80 14.84 13.15
CA PHE A 443 4.40 13.91 14.11
C PHE A 443 5.08 14.65 15.25
N GLU A 444 4.52 14.52 16.45
CA GLU A 444 5.14 14.97 17.69
C GLU A 444 5.74 13.76 18.42
N ASP A 445 6.76 13.96 19.25
CA ASP A 445 7.33 12.92 20.11
C ASP A 445 7.87 11.68 19.35
N PHE A 446 8.86 11.90 18.47
CA PHE A 446 9.51 10.83 17.72
C PHE A 446 11.03 10.91 17.77
N THR A 447 11.67 9.74 17.72
CA THR A 447 13.11 9.56 17.69
C THR A 447 13.54 9.13 16.30
N ILE A 448 14.70 9.61 15.85
CA ILE A 448 15.30 9.15 14.59
C ILE A 448 16.41 8.17 14.91
N CYS A 449 16.26 6.92 14.47
CA CYS A 449 17.33 5.93 14.51
C CYS A 449 18.21 6.07 13.25
N LEU A 450 19.53 6.03 13.40
CA LEU A 450 20.50 6.09 12.31
C LEU A 450 21.47 4.91 12.43
N ASN A 451 21.67 4.16 11.36
CA ASN A 451 22.82 3.25 11.27
C ASN A 451 23.90 3.97 10.45
N LEU A 452 24.69 4.80 11.11
CA LEU A 452 25.63 5.71 10.46
C LEU A 452 27.02 5.08 10.37
N VAL A 453 27.43 4.67 9.16
CA VAL A 453 28.76 4.10 8.90
C VAL A 453 29.68 5.14 8.26
N SER A 454 29.16 5.99 7.39
CA SER A 454 29.91 7.07 6.76
C SER A 454 29.10 8.36 6.71
N GLU A 455 28.08 8.40 5.86
CA GLU A 455 27.25 9.57 5.61
C GLU A 455 25.82 9.16 5.27
N ILE A 456 24.88 10.04 5.58
CA ILE A 456 23.46 9.91 5.29
C ILE A 456 23.02 11.25 4.71
N HIS A 457 22.39 11.20 3.55
CA HIS A 457 21.63 12.32 2.99
C HIS A 457 20.25 11.79 2.64
N THR A 458 19.21 12.26 3.32
CA THR A 458 17.85 11.78 3.09
C THR A 458 16.81 12.86 3.31
N THR A 459 15.62 12.64 2.77
CA THR A 459 14.46 13.51 2.94
C THR A 459 13.34 12.72 3.61
N LEU A 460 12.84 13.24 4.73
CA LEU A 460 11.70 12.70 5.45
C LEU A 460 10.47 13.60 5.23
N TYR A 461 9.29 12.97 5.21
CA TYR A 461 8.02 13.63 4.94
C TYR A 461 7.12 13.51 6.17
N THR A 462 6.59 14.63 6.63
CA THR A 462 5.79 14.66 7.88
C THR A 462 4.34 15.06 7.66
N ASP A 463 4.04 15.74 6.56
CA ASP A 463 2.66 16.02 6.16
C ASP A 463 2.61 16.48 4.71
N ILE A 464 1.51 16.19 4.00
CA ILE A 464 1.23 16.76 2.67
C ILE A 464 0.21 17.90 2.82
N ALA A 465 0.53 19.10 2.30
CA ALA A 465 -0.25 20.34 2.51
C ALA A 465 -1.77 20.22 2.26
N ARG A 466 -2.23 19.27 1.43
CA ARG A 466 -3.66 19.07 1.12
C ARG A 466 -4.54 18.63 2.29
N ASP A 467 -4.00 17.96 3.31
CA ASP A 467 -4.81 17.49 4.45
C ASP A 467 -5.09 18.62 5.48
N THR A 468 -4.51 19.82 5.29
CA THR A 468 -4.59 20.93 6.25
C THR A 468 -5.50 22.09 5.82
N GLY A 469 -6.14 22.00 4.64
CA GLY A 469 -7.00 23.07 4.12
C GLY A 469 -6.27 24.36 3.74
N ILE A 470 -4.94 24.33 3.59
CA ILE A 470 -4.13 25.48 3.19
C ILE A 470 -4.06 25.56 1.66
N ASN A 471 -4.55 26.66 1.09
CA ASN A 471 -4.60 26.95 -0.35
C ASN A 471 -3.24 26.82 -1.05
N GLN A 472 -3.19 26.07 -2.15
CA GLN A 472 -2.04 25.98 -3.05
C GLN A 472 -2.21 26.93 -4.25
N ASP A 473 -1.93 28.23 -4.04
CA ASP A 473 -1.81 29.19 -5.16
C ASP A 473 -0.34 29.51 -5.51
N SER A 474 0.64 28.69 -5.08
CA SER A 474 2.06 28.98 -5.32
C SER A 474 2.97 27.75 -5.48
N ALA A 475 2.48 26.68 -6.11
CA ALA A 475 3.39 25.64 -6.58
C ALA A 475 4.04 26.09 -7.90
N VAL A 476 5.32 26.51 -7.81
CA VAL A 476 6.19 26.76 -8.95
C VAL A 476 6.40 25.43 -9.69
N GLU A 477 6.08 25.41 -10.99
CA GLU A 477 6.43 24.27 -11.86
C GLU A 477 7.95 24.04 -11.83
N PRO A 478 8.43 22.79 -11.70
CA PRO A 478 9.84 22.51 -11.85
C PRO A 478 10.25 22.81 -13.30
N ASN A 479 11.13 23.81 -13.45
CA ASN A 479 11.70 24.26 -14.71
C ASN A 479 11.99 23.10 -15.67
N ALA A 480 11.32 23.13 -16.83
CA ALA A 480 11.80 22.44 -18.01
C ALA A 480 13.22 22.94 -18.31
N SER A 481 14.17 22.02 -18.43
CA SER A 481 15.52 22.31 -18.88
C SER A 481 15.46 22.95 -20.27
N VAL A 482 15.80 24.23 -20.33
CA VAL A 482 16.06 24.95 -21.58
C VAL A 482 17.43 24.49 -22.06
N ASN A 483 17.48 23.64 -23.08
CA ASN A 483 18.68 23.43 -23.87
C ASN A 483 18.98 24.72 -24.63
N ALA A 484 19.98 25.47 -24.16
CA ALA A 484 20.60 26.54 -24.91
C ALA A 484 21.83 25.98 -25.63
N ASP A 485 21.64 25.48 -26.85
CA ASP A 485 22.72 25.41 -27.83
C ASP A 485 22.37 26.32 -29.00
N SER A 486 22.94 27.52 -28.96
CA SER A 486 22.94 28.47 -30.06
C SER A 486 24.10 28.14 -31.00
N ALA A 487 23.80 27.69 -32.22
CA ALA A 487 24.72 27.82 -33.34
C ALA A 487 23.96 27.88 -34.68
N VAL A 488 23.72 29.13 -35.12
CA VAL A 488 23.93 29.66 -36.48
C VAL A 488 23.47 28.79 -37.67
N GLU A 489 22.42 29.23 -38.36
CA GLU A 489 22.10 28.84 -39.74
C GLU A 489 23.20 29.25 -40.74
N PRO A 490 23.27 28.58 -41.90
CA PRO A 490 22.74 29.28 -43.07
C PRO A 490 21.89 28.41 -44.01
N ASP A 491 20.70 28.93 -44.32
CA ASP A 491 20.12 29.14 -45.65
C ASP A 491 20.53 28.20 -46.81
N ALA A 492 19.58 27.36 -47.26
CA ALA A 492 19.29 27.12 -48.67
C ALA A 492 18.01 26.27 -48.85
N SER A 493 17.03 26.85 -49.56
CA SER A 493 15.79 26.27 -50.07
C SER A 493 15.98 25.04 -51.01
N VAL A 494 15.01 24.12 -51.06
CA VAL A 494 14.16 23.76 -52.25
C VAL A 494 13.26 22.51 -51.99
N ASN A 495 11.96 22.72 -52.20
CA ASN A 495 10.84 21.86 -52.63
C ASN A 495 10.85 20.30 -52.67
N ALA A 496 9.75 19.77 -52.12
CA ALA A 496 8.72 18.87 -52.70
C ALA A 496 8.91 17.34 -52.88
N ASP A 497 7.88 16.64 -52.40
CA ASP A 497 7.19 15.44 -52.90
C ASP A 497 7.80 14.02 -52.84
N SER A 498 7.02 13.16 -52.16
CA SER A 498 6.56 11.82 -52.58
C SER A 498 7.37 10.54 -52.27
N ALA A 499 6.60 9.56 -51.76
CA ALA A 499 6.67 8.11 -51.98
C ALA A 499 7.75 7.24 -51.28
N ALA A 500 7.26 6.28 -50.48
CA ALA A 500 7.85 4.96 -50.20
C ALA A 500 7.89 4.10 -51.51
N PRO A 501 8.61 2.95 -51.64
CA PRO A 501 8.82 1.90 -50.62
C PRO A 501 10.15 1.09 -50.63
N ASP A 502 10.28 0.23 -49.60
CA ASP A 502 11.01 -1.06 -49.48
C ASP A 502 12.48 -1.23 -49.93
N ALA A 503 13.34 -1.58 -48.96
CA ALA A 503 14.28 -2.72 -49.07
C ALA A 503 14.87 -3.13 -47.70
N ARG A 504 14.81 -4.43 -47.39
CA ARG A 504 15.57 -5.13 -46.34
C ARG A 504 16.97 -5.51 -46.86
N VAL A 505 18.03 -5.42 -46.04
CA VAL A 505 19.15 -6.42 -45.89
C VAL A 505 19.99 -6.10 -44.63
N ASN A 506 19.83 -6.93 -43.60
CA ASN A 506 20.82 -7.76 -42.87
C ASN A 506 22.31 -7.37 -42.59
N VAL A 507 22.62 -7.45 -41.28
CA VAL A 507 23.79 -7.96 -40.48
C VAL A 507 25.19 -7.33 -40.47
N ASP A 508 25.65 -7.22 -39.22
CA ASP A 508 27.00 -7.36 -38.63
C ASP A 508 28.09 -6.31 -38.89
N ALA A 509 28.47 -5.62 -37.81
CA ALA A 509 29.88 -5.45 -37.44
C ALA A 509 30.00 -5.10 -35.95
N ALA A 510 30.67 -5.99 -35.22
CA ALA A 510 31.15 -5.79 -33.86
C ALA A 510 32.29 -4.75 -33.80
N VAL A 511 32.27 -3.89 -32.78
CA VAL A 511 33.47 -3.24 -32.20
C VAL A 511 33.21 -3.00 -30.71
N GLU A 512 33.89 -3.76 -29.84
CA GLU A 512 34.28 -3.31 -28.49
C GLU A 512 35.74 -2.80 -28.54
N PRO A 513 36.36 -2.37 -27.42
CA PRO A 513 36.10 -1.14 -26.68
C PRO A 513 37.42 -0.33 -26.56
N ASN A 514 37.35 0.89 -26.03
CA ASN A 514 38.38 1.59 -25.25
C ASN A 514 38.36 3.09 -25.54
N THR A 515 37.85 3.87 -24.59
CA THR A 515 38.61 5.02 -24.10
C THR A 515 38.16 5.34 -22.69
N SER A 516 39.06 5.06 -21.75
CA SER A 516 39.06 5.63 -20.41
C SER A 516 39.33 7.14 -20.51
N VAL A 517 38.60 7.92 -19.73
CA VAL A 517 38.98 9.30 -19.43
C VAL A 517 38.94 9.46 -17.91
N ASN A 518 40.14 9.59 -17.33
CA ASN A 518 40.37 10.15 -16.00
C ASN A 518 39.91 11.60 -15.99
N ALA A 519 39.14 11.98 -14.97
CA ALA A 519 38.98 13.37 -14.58
C ALA A 519 39.49 13.52 -13.13
N ASP A 520 40.72 14.01 -13.03
CA ASP A 520 41.28 14.56 -11.81
C ASP A 520 40.64 15.92 -11.51
N SER A 521 40.35 16.12 -10.22
CA SER A 521 40.37 17.39 -9.48
C SER A 521 39.78 18.65 -10.12
N ALA A 522 38.56 19.00 -9.71
CA ALA A 522 38.19 20.37 -9.37
C ALA A 522 36.96 20.35 -8.45
N ALA A 523 37.17 20.68 -7.17
CA ALA A 523 36.07 21.01 -6.27
C ALA A 523 35.48 22.37 -6.65
N PRO A 524 34.14 22.54 -6.57
CA PRO A 524 33.56 23.82 -6.22
C PRO A 524 33.06 23.77 -4.78
N ASP A 525 33.71 24.55 -3.92
CA ASP A 525 33.12 25.05 -2.69
C ASP A 525 31.85 25.85 -3.06
N ALA A 526 30.69 25.28 -2.74
CA ALA A 526 29.41 25.99 -2.69
C ALA A 526 28.61 25.46 -1.50
N ARG A 527 29.16 25.65 -0.30
CA ARG A 527 28.38 25.63 0.94
C ARG A 527 27.80 27.03 1.12
N ASP A 528 26.59 27.26 0.64
CA ASP A 528 25.75 28.35 1.14
C ASP A 528 24.26 28.03 0.87
N ASN A 529 23.47 28.17 1.94
CA ASN A 529 22.01 28.07 2.06
C ASN A 529 21.35 26.69 1.91
N VAL A 530 21.23 26.00 3.06
CA VAL A 530 20.16 25.02 3.34
C VAL A 530 18.83 25.79 3.47
N ASP A 531 18.28 26.16 2.32
CA ASP A 531 17.11 27.01 2.23
C ASP A 531 15.82 26.23 2.52
N SER A 532 15.16 26.61 3.62
CA SER A 532 13.77 26.33 4.04
C SER A 532 13.26 24.87 4.13
N ALA A 533 12.31 24.63 5.03
CA ALA A 533 11.34 23.58 4.79
C ALA A 533 10.63 23.93 3.48
N ALA A 534 10.91 23.22 2.40
CA ALA A 534 10.26 23.49 1.13
C ALA A 534 8.81 23.02 1.25
N GLN A 535 7.86 23.95 1.19
CA GLN A 535 6.48 23.60 0.91
C GLN A 535 6.44 23.04 -0.50
N THR A 536 6.32 21.72 -0.61
CA THR A 536 6.02 21.09 -1.88
C THR A 536 4.52 20.99 -2.05
N ALA A 537 4.04 20.85 -3.29
CA ALA A 537 2.62 20.54 -3.57
C ALA A 537 2.11 19.30 -2.81
N ASP A 538 3.05 18.51 -2.29
CA ASP A 538 2.81 17.25 -1.61
C ASP A 538 3.38 17.25 -0.19
N GLY A 539 3.66 18.41 0.45
CA GLY A 539 4.04 18.45 1.87
C GLY A 539 5.26 19.19 2.34
N THR A 540 5.45 19.12 3.66
CA THR A 540 6.65 19.58 4.35
C THR A 540 7.69 18.48 4.30
N ALA A 541 8.69 18.69 3.45
CA ALA A 541 9.87 17.86 3.35
C ALA A 541 10.96 18.40 4.28
N TYR A 542 11.66 17.51 4.97
CA TYR A 542 12.79 17.85 5.81
C TYR A 542 14.00 17.04 5.40
N THR A 543 15.11 17.74 5.15
CA THR A 543 16.39 17.09 4.95
C THR A 543 17.00 16.67 6.29
N LEU A 544 17.68 15.53 6.26
CA LEU A 544 18.58 15.10 7.31
C LEU A 544 19.91 14.73 6.65
N ASP A 545 20.93 15.47 7.04
CA ASP A 545 22.31 15.21 6.69
C ASP A 545 23.03 14.70 7.94
N ALA A 546 23.67 13.54 7.87
CA ALA A 546 24.51 13.03 8.94
C ALA A 546 25.84 12.53 8.40
N ARG A 547 26.92 12.74 9.15
CA ARG A 547 28.24 12.23 8.79
C ARG A 547 29.01 11.78 10.03
N LEU A 548 29.79 10.72 9.87
CA LEU A 548 30.70 10.22 10.89
C LEU A 548 32.11 10.78 10.63
N CYS A 549 32.69 11.45 11.61
CA CYS A 549 34.02 12.05 11.58
C CYS A 549 34.85 11.47 12.73
N GLY A 550 35.40 10.26 12.52
CA GLY A 550 36.07 9.51 13.58
C GLY A 550 35.07 9.10 14.67
N THR A 551 35.28 9.57 15.90
CA THR A 551 34.37 9.33 17.04
C THR A 551 33.32 10.42 17.24
N THR A 552 33.18 11.35 16.29
CA THR A 552 32.17 12.42 16.33
C THR A 552 31.15 12.22 15.22
N ALA A 553 29.85 12.21 15.55
CA ALA A 553 28.79 12.29 14.54
C ALA A 553 28.30 13.74 14.40
N VAL A 554 28.11 14.21 13.17
CA VAL A 554 27.55 15.54 12.90
C VAL A 554 26.23 15.35 12.16
N ILE A 555 25.15 15.94 12.69
CA ILE A 555 23.79 15.87 12.16
C ILE A 555 23.27 17.29 11.93
N GLU A 556 22.77 17.55 10.73
CA GLU A 556 22.09 18.78 10.35
C GLU A 556 20.65 18.41 9.95
N THR A 557 19.65 18.93 10.65
CA THR A 557 18.24 18.71 10.31
C THR A 557 17.32 19.74 10.93
N LYS A 558 16.20 20.04 10.27
CA LYS A 558 15.10 20.86 10.82
C LYS A 558 13.94 20.01 11.35
N LEU A 559 14.10 18.68 11.38
CA LEU A 559 13.08 17.79 11.94
C LEU A 559 12.91 18.09 13.44
N PRO A 560 11.67 18.31 13.91
CA PRO A 560 11.38 18.51 15.33
C PRO A 560 11.28 17.17 16.06
N CYS A 561 12.28 16.29 15.86
CA CYS A 561 12.41 15.07 16.63
C CYS A 561 12.80 15.38 18.09
N THR A 562 12.56 14.44 18.99
CA THR A 562 12.92 14.57 20.42
C THR A 562 14.32 14.04 20.72
N GLY A 563 14.93 13.33 19.78
CA GLY A 563 16.19 12.65 20.00
C GLY A 563 16.64 11.77 18.85
N PHE A 564 17.82 11.18 19.05
CA PHE A 564 18.49 10.30 18.10
C PHE A 564 18.97 9.01 18.78
N VAL A 565 18.91 7.91 18.03
CA VAL A 565 19.56 6.64 18.36
C VAL A 565 20.55 6.35 17.24
N LEU A 566 21.84 6.30 17.54
CA LEU A 566 22.90 6.12 16.56
C LEU A 566 23.56 4.76 16.74
N TYR A 567 23.63 3.99 15.67
CA TYR A 567 24.48 2.82 15.55
C TYR A 567 25.68 3.20 14.67
N THR A 568 26.87 3.21 15.25
CA THR A 568 28.12 3.53 14.55
C THR A 568 29.11 2.36 14.66
N PRO A 569 30.10 2.24 13.76
CA PRO A 569 31.16 1.23 13.91
C PRO A 569 32.07 1.51 15.12
N GLU A 570 32.30 2.79 15.42
CA GLU A 570 33.13 3.27 16.52
C GLU A 570 32.27 3.81 17.66
N THR A 571 32.77 3.75 18.90
CA THR A 571 32.10 4.40 20.04
C THR A 571 32.19 5.92 19.89
N LEU A 572 31.04 6.60 19.93
CA LEU A 572 30.97 8.05 19.82
C LEU A 572 31.42 8.74 21.11
N THR A 573 32.28 9.74 20.99
CA THR A 573 32.68 10.64 22.09
C THR A 573 31.87 11.93 22.11
N GLU A 574 31.28 12.28 20.96
CA GLU A 574 30.53 13.52 20.78
C GLU A 574 29.53 13.36 19.65
N VAL A 575 28.38 14.01 19.77
CA VAL A 575 27.47 14.20 18.64
C VAL A 575 27.08 15.67 18.55
N ILE A 576 27.20 16.22 17.36
CA ILE A 576 26.89 17.62 17.06
C ILE A 576 25.58 17.64 16.27
N VAL A 577 24.53 18.27 16.80
CA VAL A 577 23.25 18.45 16.11
C VAL A 577 23.01 19.94 15.88
N ASN A 578 22.90 20.37 14.63
CA ASN A 578 22.70 21.79 14.25
C ASN A 578 23.70 22.72 14.96
N GLY A 579 24.98 22.33 14.99
CA GLY A 579 26.07 23.06 15.66
C GLY A 579 26.12 22.96 17.19
N LYS A 580 25.18 22.27 17.86
CA LYS A 580 25.21 22.05 19.32
C LYS A 580 25.81 20.70 19.66
N SER A 581 26.75 20.66 20.60
CA SER A 581 27.41 19.43 21.06
C SER A 581 26.60 18.74 22.16
N PHE A 582 26.49 17.41 22.05
CA PHE A 582 25.82 16.50 22.98
C PHE A 582 26.78 15.36 23.35
N GLN A 583 26.69 14.92 24.59
CA GLN A 583 27.41 13.74 25.07
C GLN A 583 26.53 12.50 24.84
N PRO A 584 26.93 11.55 23.97
CA PRO A 584 26.14 10.36 23.70
C PRO A 584 26.12 9.42 24.92
N VAL A 585 24.97 8.82 25.20
CA VAL A 585 24.81 7.78 26.22
C VAL A 585 24.82 6.42 25.54
N SER A 586 25.84 5.60 25.81
CA SER A 586 25.97 4.26 25.22
C SER A 586 24.97 3.27 25.82
N GLU A 587 24.29 2.52 24.96
CA GLU A 587 23.35 1.45 25.27
C GLU A 587 23.61 0.25 24.34
N GLY A 588 24.49 -0.66 24.77
CA GLY A 588 24.95 -1.77 23.92
C GLY A 588 25.72 -1.23 22.70
N ASP A 589 25.34 -1.67 21.51
CA ASP A 589 25.93 -1.24 20.23
C ASP A 589 25.35 0.09 19.69
N ALA A 590 24.42 0.71 20.44
CA ALA A 590 23.81 1.99 20.10
C ALA A 590 24.24 3.10 21.06
N CYS A 591 24.08 4.34 20.62
CA CYS A 591 24.22 5.54 21.44
C CYS A 591 22.94 6.38 21.35
N ARG A 592 22.48 6.94 22.48
CA ARG A 592 21.28 7.79 22.54
C ARG A 592 21.59 9.23 22.86
N ILE A 593 20.78 10.13 22.30
CA ILE A 593 20.76 11.56 22.58
C ILE A 593 19.31 12.04 22.65
N THR A 594 19.05 12.91 23.62
CA THR A 594 17.79 13.65 23.76
C THR A 594 18.07 15.13 23.48
N LEU A 595 17.20 15.78 22.68
CA LEU A 595 17.37 17.17 22.24
C LEU A 595 16.80 18.21 23.20
#